data_AF-A0A6B3MF25-F1
#
_entry.id   AF-A0A6B3MF25-F1
#
_cell.length_a   1.000
_cell.length_b   1.000
_cell.length_c   1.000
_cell.angle_alpha   90.00
_cell.angle_beta   90.00
_cell.angle_gamma   90.00
#
_symmetry.space_group_name_H-M   'P 1'
#
loop_
_entity.id
_entity.type
_entity.pdbx_description
1 polymer ?
#
loop_
_entity_poly.entity_id
_entity_poly.type
_entity_poly.pdbx_seq_one_letter_code
_entity_poly.pdbx_strand_id
1 'polypeptide(L)' 'MHKNLRAIAYSMDALIPGLYLWIGSFSFRIGGVPPEENYPGTIHDFAGFALVLPGYRIYTTYKGSYDP' A
#
# COMPACT_ATOMS: atom_id res chain seq x y z
N MET A 1 -1.01 15.27 -0.78
CA MET A 1 -1.34 13.84 -0.58
C MET A 1 -0.39 13.00 -1.43
N HIS A 2 0.42 12.14 -0.81
CA HIS A 2 1.42 11.32 -1.53
C HIS A 2 0.71 10.28 -2.41
N LYS A 3 0.52 10.56 -3.71
CA LYS A 3 -0.22 9.70 -4.66
C LYS A 3 0.24 8.24 -4.63
N ASN A 4 1.52 7.98 -4.35
CA ASN A 4 2.07 6.64 -4.25
C ASN A 4 1.67 5.89 -2.99
N LEU A 5 1.59 6.54 -1.82
CA LEU A 5 1.18 5.88 -0.58
C LEU A 5 -0.28 5.44 -0.64
N ARG A 6 -1.14 6.27 -1.25
CA ARG A 6 -2.53 5.92 -1.58
C ARG A 6 -2.61 4.71 -2.53
N ALA A 7 -1.76 4.68 -3.55
CA ALA A 7 -1.71 3.57 -4.49
C ALA A 7 -1.22 2.25 -3.86
N ILE A 8 -0.28 2.33 -2.91
CA ILE A 8 0.18 1.17 -2.14
C ILE A 8 -0.95 0.67 -1.22
N ALA A 9 -1.58 1.57 -0.45
CA ALA A 9 -2.72 1.21 0.41
C ALA A 9 -3.83 0.50 -0.39
N TYR A 10 -4.23 1.09 -1.52
CA TYR A 10 -5.22 0.48 -2.40
C TYR A 10 -4.81 -0.90 -2.91
N SER A 11 -3.56 -1.03 -3.37
CA SER A 11 -3.06 -2.31 -3.90
C SER A 11 -3.00 -3.39 -2.82
N MET A 12 -2.68 -3.02 -1.58
CA MET A 12 -2.72 -3.93 -0.43
C MET A 12 -4.15 -4.39 -0.10
N ASP A 13 -5.12 -3.48 -0.09
CA ASP A 13 -6.53 -3.81 0.16
C ASP A 13 -7.15 -4.68 -0.90
N ALA A 14 -6.88 -4.36 -2.17
CA ALA A 14 -7.34 -5.12 -3.30
C ALA A 14 -6.54 -6.42 -3.50
N LEU A 15 -5.56 -6.71 -2.61
CA LEU A 15 -4.68 -7.88 -2.64
C LEU A 15 -4.02 -8.08 -4.01
N ILE A 16 -3.64 -6.97 -4.64
CA ILE A 16 -2.93 -6.97 -5.91
C ILE A 16 -1.50 -7.43 -5.64
N PRO A 17 -1.01 -8.47 -6.34
CA PRO A 17 0.35 -8.94 -6.14
C PRO A 17 1.39 -7.85 -6.42
N GLY A 18 2.38 -7.77 -5.54
CA GLY A 18 3.44 -6.78 -5.66
C GLY A 18 4.33 -6.68 -4.43
N LEU A 19 5.45 -5.99 -4.62
CA LEU A 19 6.36 -5.57 -3.57
C LEU A 19 6.25 -4.06 -3.43
N TYR A 20 5.96 -3.60 -2.22
CA TYR A 20 5.74 -2.19 -1.90
C TYR A 20 6.65 -1.76 -0.77
N LEU A 21 7.28 -0.60 -0.91
CA LEU A 21 8.21 -0.02 0.06
C LEU A 21 7.90 1.48 0.20
N TRP A 22 7.96 1.97 1.43
CA TRP A 22 7.88 3.41 1.71
C TRP A 22 8.84 3.80 2.84
N ILE A 23 9.40 4.99 2.73
CA ILE A 23 10.24 5.62 3.76
C ILE A 23 10.23 7.15 3.55
N GLY A 24 9.62 7.88 4.49
CA GLY A 24 9.43 9.33 4.39
C GLY A 24 8.67 9.72 3.11
N SER A 25 9.31 10.53 2.25
CA SER A 25 8.76 10.93 0.95
C SER A 25 9.07 9.95 -0.19
N PHE A 26 9.96 8.99 0.05
CA PHE A 26 10.31 7.98 -0.93
C PHE A 26 9.34 6.80 -0.85
N SER A 27 8.93 6.33 -2.01
CA SER A 27 8.06 5.16 -2.14
C SER A 27 8.42 4.43 -3.42
N PHE A 28 8.43 3.10 -3.37
CA PHE A 28 8.73 2.26 -4.51
C PHE A 28 7.77 1.08 -4.55
N ARG A 29 7.43 0.64 -5.77
CA ARG A 29 6.57 -0.52 -5.97
C ARG A 29 6.94 -1.29 -7.22
N ILE A 30 6.83 -2.61 -7.14
CA ILE A 30 6.84 -3.53 -8.28
C ILE A 30 5.46 -4.19 -8.33
N GLY A 31 4.76 -4.04 -9.45
CA GLY A 31 3.35 -4.41 -9.55
C GLY A 31 2.42 -3.35 -8.95
N GLY A 32 1.26 -3.79 -8.45
CA GLY A 32 0.19 -2.89 -8.02
C GLY A 32 -0.49 -2.14 -9.17
N VAL A 33 -1.48 -1.33 -8.83
CA VAL A 33 -2.28 -0.55 -9.80
C VAL A 33 -2.52 0.87 -9.29
N PRO A 34 -2.93 1.82 -10.15
CA PRO A 34 -3.47 3.08 -9.67
C PRO A 34 -4.69 2.86 -8.76
N PRO A 35 -4.87 3.68 -7.72
CA PRO A 35 -6.07 3.63 -6.89
C PRO A 35 -7.29 4.10 -7.69
N GLU A 36 -8.47 3.57 -7.35
CA GLU A 36 -9.73 4.15 -7.83
C GLU A 36 -9.87 5.61 -7.39
N GLU A 37 -10.59 6.40 -8.19
CA GLU A 37 -10.70 7.85 -7.99
C GLU A 37 -11.18 8.22 -6.57
N ASN A 38 -12.08 7.41 -6.00
CA ASN A 38 -12.73 7.65 -4.71
C ASN A 38 -12.14 6.83 -3.56
N TYR A 39 -11.05 6.09 -3.75
CA TYR A 39 -10.47 5.27 -2.68
C TYR A 39 -9.92 6.15 -1.54
N PRO A 40 -10.41 6.01 -0.29
CA PRO A 40 -10.09 6.95 0.79
C PRO A 40 -8.77 6.66 1.50
N GLY A 41 -8.28 5.41 1.44
CA GLY A 41 -7.15 4.95 2.25
C GLY A 41 -5.80 5.54 1.82
N THR A 42 -4.95 5.82 2.80
CA THR A 42 -3.52 6.11 2.60
C THR A 42 -2.71 5.55 3.76
N ILE A 43 -1.44 5.26 3.51
CA ILE A 43 -0.52 4.84 4.57
C ILE A 43 -0.17 6.05 5.44
N HIS A 44 -0.35 5.90 6.75
CA HIS A 44 -0.02 6.90 7.78
C HIS A 44 1.20 6.49 8.63
N ASP A 45 2.16 5.80 8.02
CA ASP A 45 3.39 5.31 8.67
C ASP A 45 4.63 5.91 7.99
N PHE A 46 5.68 6.19 8.77
CA PHE A 46 6.90 6.82 8.26
C PHE A 46 7.66 5.88 7.33
N ALA A 47 7.77 4.60 7.68
CA ALA A 47 8.50 3.62 6.89
C ALA A 47 7.90 2.23 7.02
N GLY A 48 7.99 1.43 5.96
CA GLY A 48 7.51 0.06 5.99
C GLY A 48 7.56 -0.62 4.63
N PHE A 49 7.09 -1.86 4.63
CA PHE A 49 6.97 -2.65 3.42
C PHE A 49 5.69 -3.47 3.42
N ALA A 50 5.29 -3.89 2.22
CA ALA A 50 4.31 -4.93 2.01
C ALA A 50 4.73 -5.84 0.86
N LEU A 51 4.52 -7.13 1.03
CA LEU A 51 4.63 -8.14 0.00
C LEU A 51 3.27 -8.82 -0.13
N VAL A 52 2.63 -8.62 -1.27
CA VAL A 52 1.39 -9.30 -1.63
C VAL A 52 1.74 -10.38 -2.64
N LEU A 53 1.45 -11.62 -2.28
CA LEU A 53 1.58 -12.78 -3.14
C LEU A 53 0.20 -13.20 -3.67
N PRO A 54 0.14 -13.90 -4.81
CA PRO A 54 -1.08 -14.53 -5.28
C PRO A 54 -1.72 -15.43 -4.22
N GLY A 55 -3.04 -15.59 -4.29
CA GLY A 55 -3.78 -16.45 -3.37
C GLY A 55 -3.96 -15.84 -1.97
N TYR A 56 -4.25 -14.54 -1.89
CA TYR A 56 -4.66 -13.84 -0.65
C TYR A 56 -3.60 -13.85 0.46
N ARG A 57 -2.31 -13.82 0.11
CA ARG A 57 -1.21 -13.83 1.09
C ARG A 57 -0.54 -12.47 1.12
N ILE A 58 -0.69 -11.76 2.23
CA ILE A 58 -0.05 -10.46 2.45
C ILE A 58 0.85 -10.51 3.68
N TYR A 59 2.07 -10.00 3.52
CA TYR A 59 3.00 -9.74 4.62
C TYR A 59 3.26 -8.25 4.62
N THR A 60 2.98 -7.56 5.73
CA THR A 60 3.21 -6.11 5.81
C THR A 60 3.66 -5.71 7.20
N THR A 61 4.49 -4.67 7.25
CA THR A 61 4.82 -3.99 8.51
C THR A 61 3.79 -2.94 8.88
N TYR A 62 2.93 -2.53 7.95
CA TYR A 62 1.88 -1.57 8.22
C TYR A 62 0.86 -2.17 9.18
N LYS A 63 0.66 -1.51 10.32
CA LYS A 63 -0.26 -1.93 11.38
C LYS A 63 -1.30 -0.86 11.71
N GLY A 64 -1.73 -0.09 10.71
CA GLY A 64 -2.88 0.80 10.86
C GLY A 64 -4.18 0.04 10.65
N SER A 65 -5.17 0.25 11.51
CA SER A 65 -6.55 0.18 11.04
C SER A 65 -6.73 1.31 10.02
N TYR A 66 -7.52 1.08 8.96
CA TYR A 66 -8.10 2.19 8.22
C TYR A 66 -8.71 3.14 9.25
N ASP A 67 -8.21 4.37 9.34
CA ASP A 67 -8.69 5.33 10.34
C ASP A 67 -10.23 5.41 10.27
N PRO A 68 -10.92 5.52 11.43
CA PRO A 68 -12.37 5.54 11.52
C PRO A 68 -13.04 6.72 10.80
#